data_AF-A0A8K1T0C8-F1
#
_entry.id   AF-A0A8K1T0C8-F1
#
_cell.length_a   1.000
_cell.length_b   1.000
_cell.length_c   1.000
_cell.angle_alpha   90.00
_cell.angle_beta   90.00
_cell.angle_gamma   90.00
#
_symmetry.space_group_name_H-M   'P 1'
#
loop_
_entity.id
_entity.type
_entity.pdbx_description
1 polymer ?
#
loop_
_entity_poly.entity_id
_entity_poly.type
_entity_poly.pdbx_seq_one_letter_code
_entity_poly.pdbx_strand_id
1 'polypeptide(L)'
;MRSYGKEYITASLIREFLMIAVFRMLDPLLFYVLPESVPIPMFIIIGVWGSRQRKIKAAYQFFLYTLLGSVFMLLAILLILLQTGTTDLQISLTTELSERRQIFLWIASFASFAVKVPMVPVHIWLPEAHVEAPTAGSVILAGIPLKLGTYGFLRFSIPMFPEATLCSTPFIYTPSAIAIIYTSLTTLRQIDLKKIIAYSSVAHMNFVTIGMFSRNIQGIGGSILPMSSHGLVSSALFLCVGVLYDRHKTRLVRYYGGSVSTMPNLSTISFSFTLANMSSPGTSSFIGEFPILVGAFQRNSLVATLAALGMILGAAYSLWLYNRAVSGNLKPDFLHKFSDPNGREVSIFIPFLVGVVRMGVHPKVFPDCMHTSVSNLVQHGKFN
;
A
#
# COMPACT_ATOMS: atom_id res chain seq x y z
N MET A 1 -24.54 -9.08 -5.63
CA MET A 1 -24.66 -9.31 -4.16
C MET A 1 -26.06 -9.84 -3.85
N ARG A 2 -26.41 -11.08 -4.22
CA ARG A 2 -27.75 -11.64 -3.92
C ARG A 2 -27.73 -13.03 -3.26
N SER A 3 -26.62 -13.76 -3.32
CA SER A 3 -26.38 -14.96 -2.50
C SER A 3 -25.26 -14.69 -1.48
N TYR A 4 -25.42 -15.23 -0.27
CA TYR A 4 -24.44 -15.19 0.82
C TYR A 4 -24.01 -13.79 1.31
N GLY A 5 -24.98 -12.90 1.53
CA GLY A 5 -24.69 -11.54 2.04
C GLY A 5 -24.18 -11.53 3.48
N LYS A 6 -24.66 -12.45 4.33
CA LYS A 6 -24.28 -12.53 5.74
C LYS A 6 -22.81 -12.94 5.88
N GLU A 7 -22.41 -13.93 5.10
CA GLU A 7 -21.06 -14.49 5.04
C GLU A 7 -20.05 -13.46 4.52
N TYR A 8 -20.48 -12.61 3.57
CA TYR A 8 -19.65 -11.50 3.08
C TYR A 8 -19.35 -10.48 4.19
N ILE A 9 -20.37 -10.13 4.96
CA ILE A 9 -20.26 -9.16 6.06
C ILE A 9 -19.44 -9.75 7.20
N THR A 10 -19.70 -10.99 7.61
CA THR A 10 -18.92 -11.64 8.68
C THR A 10 -17.45 -11.77 8.32
N ALA A 11 -17.12 -12.23 7.09
CA ALA A 11 -15.74 -12.31 6.63
C ALA A 11 -15.07 -10.92 6.61
N SER A 12 -15.81 -9.88 6.21
CA SER A 12 -15.28 -8.50 6.18
C SER A 12 -14.98 -7.96 7.58
N LEU A 13 -15.87 -8.21 8.56
CA LEU A 13 -15.72 -7.77 9.95
C LEU A 13 -14.62 -8.55 10.70
N ILE A 14 -14.55 -9.88 10.53
CA ILE A 14 -13.47 -10.70 11.12
C ILE A 14 -12.12 -10.17 10.67
N ARG A 15 -11.98 -9.90 9.37
CA ARG A 15 -10.75 -9.35 8.81
C ARG A 15 -10.41 -7.98 9.38
N GLU A 16 -11.40 -7.10 9.55
CA GLU A 16 -11.20 -5.78 10.14
C GLU A 16 -10.68 -5.87 11.57
N PHE A 17 -11.30 -6.71 12.40
CA PHE A 17 -10.85 -6.99 13.75
C PHE A 17 -9.41 -7.50 13.78
N LEU A 18 -9.08 -8.47 12.91
CA LEU A 18 -7.72 -9.01 12.81
C LEU A 18 -6.71 -7.91 12.43
N MET A 19 -7.04 -7.04 11.47
CA MET A 19 -6.16 -5.93 11.08
C MET A 19 -5.94 -4.93 12.23
N ILE A 20 -6.97 -4.60 13.00
CA ILE A 20 -6.84 -3.75 14.19
C ILE A 20 -5.91 -4.41 15.22
N ALA A 21 -6.08 -5.72 15.44
CA ALA A 21 -5.25 -6.48 16.36
C ALA A 21 -3.77 -6.46 15.94
N VAL A 22 -3.46 -6.62 14.65
CA VAL A 22 -2.06 -6.58 14.14
C VAL A 22 -1.32 -5.31 14.57
N PHE A 23 -1.94 -4.13 14.41
CA PHE A 23 -1.28 -2.86 14.75
C PHE A 23 -1.15 -2.62 16.27
N ARG A 24 -1.87 -3.38 17.09
CA ARG A 24 -1.78 -3.32 18.55
C ARG A 24 -0.81 -4.34 19.15
N MET A 25 -0.51 -5.43 18.44
CA MET A 25 0.37 -6.46 18.96
C MET A 25 1.82 -6.00 18.98
N LEU A 26 2.44 -6.16 20.14
CA LEU A 26 3.87 -5.96 20.35
C LEU A 26 4.63 -7.27 20.45
N ASP A 27 3.96 -8.39 20.72
CA ASP A 27 4.60 -9.72 20.73
C ASP A 27 4.89 -10.17 19.27
N PRO A 28 6.14 -10.48 18.87
CA PRO A 28 6.48 -10.90 17.51
C PRO A 28 5.78 -12.18 17.05
N LEU A 29 5.51 -13.14 17.96
CA LEU A 29 4.83 -14.39 17.62
C LEU A 29 3.35 -14.13 17.33
N LEU A 30 2.66 -13.34 18.18
CA LEU A 30 1.29 -12.93 17.90
C LEU A 30 1.20 -12.03 16.67
N PHE A 31 2.21 -11.16 16.47
CA PHE A 31 2.37 -10.38 15.26
C PHE A 31 2.66 -11.25 14.03
N TYR A 32 3.14 -12.48 14.15
CA TYR A 32 3.18 -13.41 13.02
C TYR A 32 1.81 -14.01 12.73
N VAL A 33 1.11 -14.50 13.76
CA VAL A 33 -0.17 -15.19 13.59
C VAL A 33 -1.25 -14.29 12.98
N LEU A 34 -1.35 -13.04 13.45
CA LEU A 34 -2.46 -12.16 13.03
C LEU A 34 -2.37 -11.72 11.55
N PRO A 35 -1.25 -11.23 11.01
CA PRO A 35 -1.12 -10.91 9.59
C PRO A 35 -1.27 -12.11 8.67
N GLU A 36 -0.95 -13.33 9.12
CA GLU A 36 -1.19 -14.56 8.34
C GLU A 36 -2.66 -15.02 8.40
N SER A 37 -3.38 -14.65 9.47
CA SER A 37 -4.82 -14.88 9.56
C SER A 37 -5.65 -13.94 8.69
N VAL A 38 -5.19 -12.70 8.43
CA VAL A 38 -5.89 -11.71 7.59
C VAL A 38 -6.11 -12.17 6.13
N PRO A 39 -5.14 -12.83 5.46
CA PRO A 39 -5.34 -13.44 4.16
C PRO A 39 -6.46 -14.47 4.07
N ILE A 40 -6.81 -15.16 5.16
CA ILE A 40 -7.83 -16.22 5.14
C ILE A 40 -9.22 -15.64 4.79
N PRO A 41 -9.77 -14.63 5.50
CA PRO A 41 -11.00 -13.97 5.06
C PRO A 41 -10.88 -13.34 3.66
N MET A 42 -9.71 -12.79 3.30
CA MET A 42 -9.52 -12.20 1.96
C MET A 42 -9.57 -13.23 0.85
N PHE A 43 -9.00 -14.41 1.07
CA PHE A 43 -9.06 -15.54 0.15
C PHE A 43 -10.51 -15.93 -0.14
N ILE A 44 -11.34 -16.01 0.90
CA ILE A 44 -12.77 -16.29 0.77
C ILE A 44 -13.49 -15.14 0.05
N ILE A 45 -13.20 -13.88 0.42
CA ILE A 45 -13.79 -12.68 -0.20
C ILE A 45 -13.54 -12.64 -1.72
N ILE A 46 -12.31 -12.91 -2.14
CA ILE A 46 -11.91 -12.93 -3.56
C ILE A 46 -12.48 -14.17 -4.25
N GLY A 47 -12.36 -15.35 -3.66
CA GLY A 47 -12.77 -16.62 -4.27
C GLY A 47 -14.29 -16.72 -4.49
N VAL A 48 -15.09 -16.30 -3.52
CA VAL A 48 -16.56 -16.41 -3.59
C VAL A 48 -17.17 -15.22 -4.33
N TRP A 49 -16.86 -13.98 -3.92
CA TRP A 49 -17.50 -12.76 -4.45
C TRP A 49 -16.68 -12.02 -5.51
N GLY A 50 -15.56 -12.59 -5.97
CA GLY A 50 -14.78 -12.01 -7.05
C GLY A 50 -15.52 -11.94 -8.38
N SER A 51 -15.04 -11.05 -9.26
CA SER A 51 -15.78 -10.61 -10.45
C SER A 51 -15.80 -11.60 -11.61
N ARG A 52 -14.71 -12.31 -11.90
CA ARG A 52 -14.59 -13.22 -13.06
C ARG A 52 -14.25 -14.64 -12.62
N GLN A 53 -14.31 -15.58 -13.57
CA GLN A 53 -13.94 -16.98 -13.34
C GLN A 53 -12.50 -17.17 -12.86
N ARG A 54 -11.60 -16.23 -13.20
CA ARG A 54 -10.18 -16.25 -12.76
C ARG A 54 -9.99 -15.96 -11.27
N LYS A 55 -11.05 -15.57 -10.54
CA LYS A 55 -11.00 -15.22 -9.12
C LYS A 55 -10.39 -16.31 -8.22
N ILE A 56 -10.62 -17.59 -8.55
CA ILE A 56 -10.06 -18.71 -7.76
C ILE A 56 -8.54 -18.73 -7.89
N LYS A 57 -8.02 -18.62 -9.12
CA LYS A 57 -6.57 -18.53 -9.36
C LYS A 57 -5.96 -17.31 -8.65
N ALA A 58 -6.61 -16.15 -8.74
CA ALA A 58 -6.14 -14.93 -8.07
C ALA A 58 -6.14 -15.08 -6.53
N ALA A 59 -7.14 -15.73 -5.96
CA ALA A 59 -7.21 -16.01 -4.52
C ALA A 59 -6.07 -16.93 -4.08
N TYR A 60 -5.83 -18.04 -4.79
CA TYR A 60 -4.70 -18.94 -4.49
C TYR A 60 -3.36 -18.24 -4.67
N GLN A 61 -3.19 -17.46 -5.73
CA GLN A 61 -1.95 -16.70 -5.94
C GLN A 61 -1.71 -15.71 -4.80
N PHE A 62 -2.71 -14.94 -4.41
CA PHE A 62 -2.62 -14.04 -3.25
C PHE A 62 -2.18 -14.79 -1.99
N PHE A 63 -2.89 -15.87 -1.64
CA PHE A 63 -2.65 -16.61 -0.40
C PHE A 63 -1.28 -17.31 -0.39
N LEU A 64 -0.90 -17.98 -1.48
CA LEU A 64 0.37 -18.72 -1.57
C LEU A 64 1.57 -17.78 -1.60
N TYR A 65 1.49 -16.63 -2.28
CA TYR A 65 2.56 -15.64 -2.24
C TYR A 65 2.79 -15.18 -0.81
N THR A 66 1.74 -14.75 -0.10
CA THR A 66 1.86 -14.24 1.26
C THR A 66 2.37 -15.30 2.24
N LEU A 67 1.89 -16.54 2.10
CA LEU A 67 2.29 -17.65 2.96
C LEU A 67 3.76 -18.05 2.74
N LEU A 68 4.22 -18.13 1.49
CA LEU A 68 5.58 -18.59 1.20
C LEU A 68 6.63 -17.65 1.80
N GLY A 69 6.41 -16.35 1.75
CA GLY A 69 7.29 -15.38 2.41
C GLY A 69 7.22 -15.47 3.94
N SER A 70 6.05 -15.77 4.52
CA SER A 70 5.83 -15.74 5.96
C SER A 70 6.46 -16.91 6.70
N VAL A 71 6.56 -18.09 6.09
CA VAL A 71 7.22 -19.26 6.71
C VAL A 71 8.66 -18.94 7.14
N PHE A 72 9.40 -18.15 6.35
CA PHE A 72 10.75 -17.73 6.71
C PHE A 72 10.78 -16.79 7.93
N MET A 73 9.81 -15.89 8.03
CA MET A 73 9.68 -15.00 9.19
C MET A 73 9.35 -15.77 10.47
N LEU A 74 8.54 -16.85 10.38
CA LEU A 74 8.29 -17.72 11.54
C LEU A 74 9.58 -18.33 12.07
N LEU A 75 10.44 -18.85 11.18
CA LEU A 75 11.74 -19.40 11.58
C LEU A 75 12.62 -18.34 12.25
N ALA A 76 12.60 -17.10 11.74
CA ALA A 76 13.33 -16.00 12.37
C ALA A 76 12.83 -15.71 13.79
N ILE A 77 11.50 -15.64 13.99
CA ILE A 77 10.90 -15.38 15.30
C ILE A 77 11.19 -16.51 16.28
N LEU A 78 11.14 -17.77 15.84
CA LEU A 78 11.48 -18.92 16.69
C LEU A 78 12.95 -18.90 17.11
N LEU A 79 13.88 -18.52 16.21
CA LEU A 79 15.29 -18.37 16.56
C LEU A 79 15.53 -17.24 17.56
N ILE A 80 14.81 -16.12 17.43
CA ILE A 80 14.85 -15.02 18.39
C ILE A 80 14.32 -15.51 19.75
N LEU A 81 13.19 -16.21 19.76
CA LEU A 81 12.59 -16.77 20.96
C LEU A 81 13.53 -17.74 21.69
N LEU A 82 14.23 -18.60 20.95
CA LEU A 82 15.23 -19.52 21.53
C LEU A 82 16.44 -18.78 22.12
N GLN A 83 16.76 -17.59 21.61
CA GLN A 83 17.89 -16.78 22.07
C GLN A 83 17.52 -15.88 23.26
N THR A 84 16.34 -15.26 23.24
CA THR A 84 15.89 -14.30 24.27
C THR A 84 15.09 -14.97 25.38
N GLY A 85 14.54 -16.16 25.13
CA GLY A 85 13.63 -16.87 26.04
C GLY A 85 12.25 -16.24 26.18
N THR A 86 11.95 -15.16 25.45
CA THR A 86 10.69 -14.42 25.56
C THR A 86 10.19 -13.94 24.19
N THR A 87 8.88 -13.75 24.08
CA THR A 87 8.23 -13.15 22.89
C THR A 87 7.91 -11.67 23.11
N ASP A 88 8.48 -10.99 24.10
CA ASP A 88 8.26 -9.55 24.25
C ASP A 88 9.22 -8.77 23.35
N LEU A 89 8.68 -7.89 22.51
CA LEU A 89 9.47 -7.03 21.64
C LEU A 89 10.34 -6.07 22.45
N GLN A 90 9.88 -5.57 23.60
CA GLN A 90 10.68 -4.63 24.39
C GLN A 90 11.97 -5.29 24.90
N ILE A 91 11.87 -6.51 25.40
CA ILE A 91 13.03 -7.31 25.81
C ILE A 91 13.89 -7.63 24.58
N SER A 92 13.29 -8.07 23.48
CA SER A 92 14.02 -8.41 22.24
C SER A 92 14.82 -7.23 21.68
N LEU A 93 14.35 -5.99 21.84
CA LEU A 93 15.08 -4.79 21.42
C LEU A 93 16.33 -4.53 22.28
N THR A 94 16.34 -4.97 23.53
CA THR A 94 17.51 -4.81 24.41
C THR A 94 18.55 -5.92 24.24
N THR A 95 18.20 -7.02 23.58
CA THR A 95 19.11 -8.15 23.40
C THR A 95 20.09 -7.90 22.27
N GLU A 96 21.38 -8.05 22.56
CA GLU A 96 22.42 -7.94 21.53
C GLU A 96 22.54 -9.26 20.76
N LEU A 97 22.39 -9.16 19.43
CA LEU A 97 22.56 -10.27 18.51
C LEU A 97 23.88 -10.09 17.74
N SER A 98 24.65 -11.17 17.58
CA SER A 98 25.81 -11.18 16.68
C SER A 98 25.40 -10.73 15.28
N GLU A 99 26.21 -9.87 14.66
CA GLU A 99 25.98 -9.31 13.31
C GLU A 99 25.61 -10.39 12.28
N ARG A 100 26.30 -11.54 12.30
CA ARG A 100 26.03 -12.62 11.35
C ARG A 100 24.63 -13.22 11.52
N ARG A 101 24.16 -13.34 12.76
CA ARG A 101 22.79 -13.80 13.06
C ARG A 101 21.77 -12.73 12.70
N GLN A 102 22.07 -11.46 12.97
CA GLN A 102 21.19 -10.36 12.57
C GLN A 102 20.94 -10.36 11.06
N ILE A 103 21.98 -10.50 10.24
CA ILE A 103 21.83 -10.52 8.77
C ILE A 103 20.91 -11.68 8.35
N PHE A 104 21.09 -12.87 8.92
CA PHE A 104 20.26 -14.03 8.60
C PHE A 104 18.79 -13.82 9.00
N LEU A 105 18.55 -13.36 10.23
CA LEU A 105 17.20 -13.07 10.74
C LEU A 105 16.53 -11.92 9.98
N TRP A 106 17.32 -10.93 9.57
CA TRP A 106 16.89 -9.81 8.75
C TRP A 106 16.43 -10.29 7.37
N ILE A 107 17.20 -11.13 6.68
CA ILE A 107 16.82 -11.69 5.36
C ILE A 107 15.55 -12.54 5.49
N ALA A 108 15.45 -13.36 6.53
CA ALA A 108 14.28 -14.20 6.77
C ALA A 108 13.01 -13.38 7.04
N SER A 109 13.12 -12.29 7.80
CA SER A 109 12.02 -11.34 8.03
C SER A 109 11.69 -10.52 6.77
N PHE A 110 12.72 -10.10 6.03
CA PHE A 110 12.60 -9.37 4.77
C PHE A 110 11.80 -10.17 3.75
N ALA A 111 11.98 -11.49 3.64
CA ALA A 111 11.22 -12.33 2.71
C ALA A 111 9.70 -12.21 2.90
N SER A 112 9.21 -12.17 4.14
CA SER A 112 7.77 -11.98 4.41
C SER A 112 7.31 -10.57 4.08
N PHE A 113 8.05 -9.56 4.56
CA PHE A 113 7.65 -8.17 4.39
C PHE A 113 7.76 -7.71 2.94
N ALA A 114 8.77 -8.11 2.19
CA ALA A 114 8.96 -7.76 0.78
C ALA A 114 7.80 -8.26 -0.10
N VAL A 115 7.24 -9.44 0.21
CA VAL A 115 6.03 -9.94 -0.47
C VAL A 115 4.82 -9.08 -0.15
N LYS A 116 4.64 -8.68 1.12
CA LYS A 116 3.51 -7.85 1.57
C LYS A 116 3.59 -6.38 1.14
N VAL A 117 4.80 -5.84 0.90
CA VAL A 117 5.08 -4.48 0.40
C VAL A 117 5.08 -4.37 -1.15
N PRO A 118 4.63 -5.43 -1.82
CA PRO A 118 5.03 -5.82 -3.19
C PRO A 118 6.33 -5.20 -3.74
N MET A 119 7.49 -5.66 -3.25
CA MET A 119 8.77 -5.30 -3.87
C MET A 119 9.02 -6.10 -5.15
N VAL A 120 9.83 -5.59 -6.09
CA VAL A 120 10.32 -6.39 -7.23
C VAL A 120 11.28 -7.46 -6.70
N PRO A 121 11.13 -8.75 -7.07
CA PRO A 121 10.26 -9.30 -8.13
C PRO A 121 8.88 -9.83 -7.67
N VAL A 122 8.58 -9.82 -6.38
CA VAL A 122 7.42 -10.48 -5.76
C VAL A 122 6.15 -9.62 -5.67
N HIS A 123 5.86 -8.81 -6.70
CA HIS A 123 4.74 -7.86 -6.71
C HIS A 123 3.52 -8.29 -7.54
N ILE A 124 3.65 -9.34 -8.35
CA ILE A 124 2.67 -9.73 -9.38
C ILE A 124 1.32 -10.15 -8.78
N TRP A 125 1.32 -10.65 -7.53
CA TRP A 125 0.09 -11.02 -6.85
C TRP A 125 -0.87 -9.83 -6.66
N LEU A 126 -0.34 -8.62 -6.47
CA LEU A 126 -1.14 -7.45 -6.10
C LEU A 126 -2.08 -7.02 -7.24
N PRO A 127 -1.62 -6.78 -8.49
CA PRO A 127 -2.51 -6.46 -9.60
C PRO A 127 -3.58 -7.52 -9.84
N GLU A 128 -3.22 -8.80 -9.79
CA GLU A 128 -4.20 -9.88 -10.05
C GLU A 128 -5.22 -10.02 -8.92
N ALA A 129 -4.82 -9.83 -7.67
CA ALA A 129 -5.74 -9.82 -6.53
C ALA A 129 -6.76 -8.67 -6.64
N HIS A 130 -6.32 -7.46 -6.95
CA HIS A 130 -7.23 -6.30 -7.07
C HIS A 130 -8.24 -6.42 -8.21
N VAL A 131 -7.79 -6.91 -9.36
CA VAL A 131 -8.62 -7.06 -10.56
C VAL A 131 -9.79 -7.98 -10.30
N GLU A 132 -9.56 -9.07 -9.56
CA GLU A 132 -10.60 -10.05 -9.29
C GLU A 132 -11.40 -9.76 -8.02
N ALA A 133 -10.83 -9.05 -7.06
CA ALA A 133 -11.53 -8.68 -5.82
C ALA A 133 -12.81 -7.86 -6.10
N PRO A 134 -13.86 -8.04 -5.28
CA PRO A 134 -15.01 -7.14 -5.27
C PRO A 134 -14.57 -5.72 -4.86
N THR A 135 -15.35 -4.69 -5.21
CA THR A 135 -15.00 -3.28 -4.96
C THR A 135 -14.56 -3.02 -3.52
N ALA A 136 -15.37 -3.40 -2.52
CA ALA A 136 -15.00 -3.22 -1.12
C ALA A 136 -13.78 -4.08 -0.71
N GLY A 137 -13.58 -5.25 -1.31
CA GLY A 137 -12.36 -6.03 -1.14
C GLY A 137 -11.12 -5.29 -1.65
N SER A 138 -11.19 -4.66 -2.84
CA SER A 138 -10.11 -3.85 -3.40
C SER A 138 -9.82 -2.61 -2.53
N VAL A 139 -10.85 -1.91 -2.06
CA VAL A 139 -10.70 -0.74 -1.17
C VAL A 139 -9.89 -1.13 0.05
N ILE A 140 -10.29 -2.19 0.75
CA ILE A 140 -9.64 -2.50 2.01
C ILE A 140 -8.28 -3.18 1.79
N LEU A 141 -8.10 -3.97 0.72
CA LEU A 141 -6.80 -4.53 0.33
C LEU A 141 -5.79 -3.40 0.06
N ALA A 142 -6.17 -2.36 -0.68
CA ALA A 142 -5.31 -1.22 -0.95
C ALA A 142 -5.07 -0.41 0.33
N GLY A 143 -6.13 -0.24 1.14
CA GLY A 143 -6.16 0.56 2.35
C GLY A 143 -5.20 0.09 3.43
N ILE A 144 -5.21 -1.20 3.80
CA ILE A 144 -4.58 -1.67 5.04
C ILE A 144 -3.54 -2.80 4.84
N PRO A 145 -3.81 -3.94 4.17
CA PRO A 145 -2.86 -5.05 4.05
C PRO A 145 -1.46 -4.69 3.56
N LEU A 146 -1.32 -3.77 2.59
CA LEU A 146 0.01 -3.34 2.12
C LEU A 146 0.82 -2.65 3.24
N LYS A 147 0.11 -2.02 4.19
CA LYS A 147 0.73 -1.32 5.31
C LYS A 147 1.21 -2.27 6.40
N LEU A 148 0.70 -3.52 6.42
CA LEU A 148 1.19 -4.54 7.34
C LEU A 148 2.65 -4.90 7.05
N GLY A 149 3.04 -4.94 5.78
CA GLY A 149 4.42 -5.20 5.38
C GLY A 149 5.37 -4.07 5.78
N THR A 150 4.99 -2.83 5.49
CA THR A 150 5.80 -1.64 5.86
C THR A 150 5.85 -1.43 7.37
N TYR A 151 4.75 -1.65 8.09
CA TYR A 151 4.72 -1.65 9.54
C TYR A 151 5.60 -2.75 10.13
N GLY A 152 5.61 -3.94 9.51
CA GLY A 152 6.53 -5.02 9.85
C GLY A 152 8.00 -4.61 9.76
N PHE A 153 8.39 -3.93 8.68
CA PHE A 153 9.73 -3.35 8.57
C PHE A 153 10.02 -2.34 9.69
N LEU A 154 9.09 -1.41 9.93
CA LEU A 154 9.26 -0.34 10.92
C LEU A 154 9.42 -0.87 12.34
N ARG A 155 8.67 -1.92 12.73
CA ARG A 155 8.64 -2.44 14.11
C ARG A 155 9.56 -3.62 14.37
N PHE A 156 9.69 -4.55 13.43
CA PHE A 156 10.34 -5.84 13.64
C PHE A 156 11.60 -6.04 12.80
N SER A 157 11.95 -5.11 11.92
CA SER A 157 13.18 -5.19 11.13
C SER A 157 14.18 -4.10 11.51
N ILE A 158 13.80 -2.83 11.36
CA ILE A 158 14.72 -1.70 11.57
C ILE A 158 15.27 -1.64 13.00
N PRO A 159 14.43 -1.66 14.06
CA PRO A 159 14.94 -1.53 15.42
C PRO A 159 15.51 -2.86 15.96
N MET A 160 15.06 -4.02 15.47
CA MET A 160 15.54 -5.33 15.95
C MET A 160 16.92 -5.72 15.41
N PHE A 161 17.27 -5.26 14.20
CA PHE A 161 18.52 -5.66 13.53
C PHE A 161 19.29 -4.44 12.98
N PRO A 162 19.73 -3.51 13.83
CA PRO A 162 20.28 -2.24 13.37
C PRO A 162 21.54 -2.42 12.50
N GLU A 163 22.48 -3.29 12.87
CA GLU A 163 23.69 -3.55 12.08
C GLU A 163 23.34 -4.21 10.73
N ALA A 164 22.42 -5.17 10.72
CA ALA A 164 21.98 -5.80 9.46
C ALA A 164 21.23 -4.82 8.55
N THR A 165 20.44 -3.90 9.11
CA THR A 165 19.73 -2.89 8.32
C THR A 165 20.69 -1.93 7.66
N LEU A 166 21.78 -1.55 8.35
CA LEU A 166 22.85 -0.72 7.80
C LEU A 166 23.48 -1.38 6.58
N CYS A 167 23.92 -2.64 6.75
CA CYS A 167 24.54 -3.45 5.68
C CYS A 167 23.58 -3.66 4.50
N SER A 168 22.29 -3.85 4.77
CA SER A 168 21.28 -4.21 3.76
C SER A 168 20.59 -3.01 3.11
N THR A 169 20.93 -1.76 3.49
CA THR A 169 20.33 -0.56 2.87
C THR A 169 20.48 -0.49 1.34
N PRO A 170 21.64 -0.81 0.72
CA PRO A 170 21.75 -0.79 -0.74
C PRO A 170 20.88 -1.88 -1.40
N PHE A 171 20.71 -3.01 -0.72
CA PHE A 171 19.89 -4.12 -1.17
C PHE A 171 18.39 -3.78 -1.17
N ILE A 172 17.93 -2.80 -0.39
CA ILE A 172 16.53 -2.33 -0.43
C ILE A 172 16.36 -1.21 -1.44
N TYR A 173 17.31 -0.29 -1.51
CA TYR A 173 17.24 0.82 -2.44
C TYR A 173 17.18 0.36 -3.89
N THR A 174 17.97 -0.66 -4.25
CA THR A 174 18.01 -1.19 -5.63
C THR A 174 16.66 -1.75 -6.11
N PRO A 175 16.01 -2.74 -5.47
CA PRO A 175 14.71 -3.23 -5.89
C PRO A 175 13.60 -2.20 -5.70
N SER A 176 13.69 -1.30 -4.70
CA SER A 176 12.68 -0.24 -4.53
C SER A 176 12.72 0.77 -5.67
N ALA A 177 13.91 1.25 -6.06
CA ALA A 177 14.08 2.17 -7.17
C ALA A 177 13.66 1.51 -8.51
N ILE A 178 14.07 0.26 -8.72
CA ILE A 178 13.64 -0.53 -9.88
C ILE A 178 12.11 -0.69 -9.88
N ALA A 179 11.50 -1.00 -8.73
CA ALA A 179 10.05 -1.17 -8.61
C ALA A 179 9.31 0.12 -8.95
N ILE A 180 9.75 1.27 -8.46
CA ILE A 180 9.13 2.57 -8.77
C ILE A 180 9.12 2.82 -10.27
N ILE A 181 10.28 2.69 -10.94
CA ILE A 181 10.40 2.96 -12.39
C ILE A 181 9.63 1.90 -13.19
N TYR A 182 9.87 0.62 -12.90
CA TYR A 182 9.25 -0.50 -13.60
C TYR A 182 7.72 -0.45 -13.50
N THR A 183 7.18 -0.24 -12.31
CA THR A 183 5.72 -0.20 -12.13
C THR A 183 5.09 1.03 -12.78
N SER A 184 5.77 2.18 -12.71
CA SER A 184 5.31 3.40 -13.40
C SER A 184 5.35 3.31 -14.92
N LEU A 185 6.24 2.50 -15.50
CA LEU A 185 6.26 2.22 -16.93
C LEU A 185 5.23 1.14 -17.32
N THR A 186 5.01 0.14 -16.46
CA THR A 186 4.02 -0.90 -16.74
C THR A 186 2.58 -0.37 -16.64
N THR A 187 2.28 0.62 -15.79
CA THR A 187 0.95 1.28 -15.74
C THR A 187 0.52 1.83 -17.10
N LEU A 188 1.44 2.47 -17.84
CA LEU A 188 1.16 3.02 -19.18
C LEU A 188 0.74 1.96 -20.21
N ARG A 189 1.16 0.70 -20.01
CA ARG A 189 0.81 -0.42 -20.87
C ARG A 189 -0.48 -1.13 -20.43
N GLN A 190 -0.96 -0.88 -19.22
CA GLN A 190 -2.17 -1.54 -18.72
C GLN A 190 -3.42 -0.95 -19.36
N ILE A 191 -4.38 -1.84 -19.64
CA ILE A 191 -5.68 -1.48 -20.24
C ILE A 191 -6.84 -1.59 -19.25
N ASP A 192 -6.64 -2.25 -18.10
CA ASP A 192 -7.67 -2.42 -17.05
C ASP A 192 -7.47 -1.37 -15.96
N LEU A 193 -8.52 -0.60 -15.68
CA LEU A 193 -8.51 0.47 -14.66
C LEU A 193 -8.03 -0.01 -13.29
N LYS A 194 -8.46 -1.21 -12.84
CA LYS A 194 -8.04 -1.74 -11.54
C LYS A 194 -6.55 -2.09 -11.51
N LYS A 195 -5.99 -2.56 -12.63
CA LYS A 195 -4.55 -2.85 -12.73
C LYS A 195 -3.73 -1.58 -12.61
N ILE A 196 -4.16 -0.49 -13.25
CA ILE A 196 -3.43 0.78 -13.22
C ILE A 196 -3.31 1.31 -11.78
N ILE A 197 -4.41 1.31 -11.02
CA ILE A 197 -4.40 1.73 -9.61
C ILE A 197 -3.60 0.75 -8.72
N ALA A 198 -3.65 -0.54 -9.00
CA ALA A 198 -2.83 -1.52 -8.26
C ALA A 198 -1.33 -1.29 -8.49
N TYR A 199 -0.90 -1.04 -9.73
CA TYR A 199 0.50 -0.75 -10.02
C TYR A 199 0.96 0.62 -9.47
N SER A 200 0.08 1.65 -9.48
CA SER A 200 0.42 2.90 -8.79
C SER A 200 0.64 2.66 -7.30
N SER A 201 -0.15 1.78 -6.68
CA SER A 201 0.03 1.39 -5.28
C SER A 201 1.39 0.73 -5.02
N VAL A 202 1.87 -0.10 -5.95
CA VAL A 202 3.24 -0.68 -5.87
C VAL A 202 4.29 0.43 -5.90
N ALA A 203 4.17 1.41 -6.80
CA ALA A 203 5.11 2.51 -6.88
C ALA A 203 5.18 3.30 -5.56
N HIS A 204 4.02 3.70 -5.00
CA HIS A 204 3.95 4.43 -3.73
C HIS A 204 4.53 3.63 -2.56
N MET A 205 4.22 2.34 -2.42
CA MET A 205 4.77 1.55 -1.30
C MET A 205 6.29 1.35 -1.41
N ASN A 206 6.85 1.28 -2.62
CA ASN A 206 8.31 1.24 -2.80
C ASN A 206 8.97 2.63 -2.62
N PHE A 207 8.23 3.72 -2.73
CA PHE A 207 8.67 5.02 -2.21
C PHE A 207 8.79 5.00 -0.69
N VAL A 208 7.77 4.44 -0.01
CA VAL A 208 7.77 4.30 1.45
C VAL A 208 8.96 3.47 1.94
N THR A 209 9.35 2.39 1.24
CA THR A 209 10.53 1.59 1.61
C THR A 209 11.83 2.37 1.50
N ILE A 210 12.02 3.18 0.46
CA ILE A 210 13.20 4.05 0.35
C ILE A 210 13.25 5.02 1.55
N GLY A 211 12.11 5.63 1.90
CA GLY A 211 12.00 6.52 3.05
C GLY A 211 12.33 5.85 4.37
N MET A 212 11.75 4.67 4.64
CA MET A 212 12.00 3.92 5.88
C MET A 212 13.48 3.58 6.08
N PHE A 213 14.19 3.22 5.03
CA PHE A 213 15.61 2.82 5.11
C PHE A 213 16.60 3.98 4.92
N SER A 214 16.12 5.22 4.84
CA SER A 214 16.95 6.44 4.85
C SER A 214 17.58 6.76 6.20
N ARG A 215 17.18 6.08 7.28
CA ARG A 215 17.84 6.16 8.59
C ARG A 215 17.92 7.60 9.12
N ASN A 216 16.91 8.43 8.87
CA ASN A 216 16.78 9.75 9.45
C ASN A 216 15.31 10.02 9.82
N ILE A 217 15.11 10.99 10.72
CA ILE A 217 13.78 11.32 11.23
C ILE A 217 12.85 11.74 10.09
N GLN A 218 13.37 12.49 9.11
CA GLN A 218 12.60 13.00 7.98
C GLN A 218 12.11 11.88 7.05
N GLY A 219 12.94 10.90 6.71
CA GLY A 219 12.53 9.82 5.82
C GLY A 219 11.72 8.74 6.54
N ILE A 220 12.01 8.43 7.82
CA ILE A 220 11.18 7.48 8.59
C ILE A 220 9.83 8.11 8.92
N GLY A 221 9.78 9.33 9.46
CA GLY A 221 8.52 10.05 9.70
C GLY A 221 7.76 10.31 8.40
N GLY A 222 8.50 10.70 7.36
CA GLY A 222 8.02 10.84 5.99
C GLY A 222 7.52 9.55 5.37
N SER A 223 7.89 8.37 5.86
CA SER A 223 7.35 7.09 5.37
C SER A 223 5.99 6.75 6.00
N ILE A 224 5.74 7.16 7.24
CA ILE A 224 4.49 6.84 7.96
C ILE A 224 3.31 7.64 7.42
N LEU A 225 3.53 8.92 7.10
CA LEU A 225 2.48 9.78 6.54
C LEU A 225 1.90 9.27 5.21
N PRO A 226 2.69 8.89 4.20
CA PRO A 226 2.20 8.37 2.94
C PRO A 226 1.66 6.95 3.06
N MET A 227 2.03 6.16 4.08
CA MET A 227 1.28 4.92 4.38
C MET A 227 -0.20 5.25 4.66
N SER A 228 -0.47 6.24 5.50
CA SER A 228 -1.83 6.70 5.79
C SER A 228 -2.47 7.39 4.57
N SER A 229 -1.76 8.30 3.91
CA SER A 229 -2.28 9.04 2.75
C SER A 229 -2.65 8.10 1.61
N HIS A 230 -1.77 7.16 1.26
CA HIS A 230 -1.99 6.16 0.24
C HIS A 230 -3.19 5.28 0.62
N GLY A 231 -3.37 4.95 1.90
CA GLY A 231 -4.55 4.24 2.39
C GLY A 231 -5.86 4.96 2.08
N LEU A 232 -5.90 6.28 2.15
CA LEU A 232 -7.07 7.08 1.80
C LEU A 232 -7.24 7.21 0.28
N VAL A 233 -6.17 7.59 -0.42
CA VAL A 233 -6.20 7.91 -1.86
C VAL A 233 -6.46 6.67 -2.71
N SER A 234 -5.72 5.58 -2.50
CA SER A 234 -5.89 4.35 -3.29
C SER A 234 -7.28 3.73 -3.08
N SER A 235 -7.76 3.72 -1.83
CA SER A 235 -9.11 3.26 -1.48
C SER A 235 -10.18 4.07 -2.22
N ALA A 236 -10.05 5.39 -2.24
CA ALA A 236 -10.97 6.26 -2.95
C ALA A 236 -10.93 6.05 -4.46
N LEU A 237 -9.76 5.89 -5.07
CA LEU A 237 -9.62 5.57 -6.50
C LEU A 237 -10.25 4.21 -6.84
N PHE A 238 -10.09 3.19 -6.00
CA PHE A 238 -10.78 1.90 -6.18
C PHE A 238 -12.29 2.03 -6.05
N LEU A 239 -12.78 2.95 -5.21
CA LEU A 239 -14.20 3.26 -5.10
C LEU A 239 -14.71 3.96 -6.37
N CYS A 240 -13.98 4.93 -6.92
CA CYS A 240 -14.29 5.57 -8.21
C CYS A 240 -14.42 4.54 -9.33
N VAL A 241 -13.45 3.63 -9.46
CA VAL A 241 -13.52 2.54 -10.46
C VAL A 241 -14.65 1.57 -10.14
N GLY A 242 -14.98 1.36 -8.87
CA GLY A 242 -16.14 0.59 -8.44
C GLY A 242 -17.45 1.17 -8.94
N VAL A 243 -17.66 2.48 -8.78
CA VAL A 243 -18.85 3.18 -9.27
C VAL A 243 -18.94 3.07 -10.80
N LEU A 244 -17.85 3.34 -11.52
CA LEU A 244 -17.81 3.17 -12.99
C LEU A 244 -18.16 1.74 -13.41
N TYR A 245 -17.59 0.75 -12.73
CA TYR A 245 -17.86 -0.66 -13.00
C TYR A 245 -19.31 -1.03 -12.69
N ASP A 246 -19.94 -0.43 -11.69
CA ASP A 246 -21.34 -0.71 -11.37
C ASP A 246 -22.31 -0.14 -12.40
N ARG A 247 -22.02 1.04 -12.99
CA ARG A 247 -22.85 1.64 -14.04
C ARG A 247 -22.64 0.99 -15.41
N HIS A 248 -21.39 0.73 -15.77
CA HIS A 248 -21.01 0.34 -17.14
C HIS A 248 -20.59 -1.12 -17.30
N LYS A 249 -20.37 -1.86 -16.20
CA LYS A 249 -19.95 -3.27 -16.16
C LYS A 249 -18.70 -3.60 -17.01
N THR A 250 -17.90 -2.59 -17.30
CA THR A 250 -16.62 -2.72 -17.98
C THR A 250 -15.49 -2.07 -17.18
N ARG A 251 -14.27 -2.54 -17.37
CA ARG A 251 -13.06 -1.99 -16.73
C ARG A 251 -12.00 -1.53 -17.72
N LEU A 252 -12.27 -1.73 -19.01
CA LEU A 252 -11.31 -1.43 -20.05
C LEU A 252 -11.30 0.07 -20.31
N VAL A 253 -10.14 0.70 -20.16
CA VAL A 253 -9.94 2.15 -20.32
C VAL A 253 -10.43 2.63 -21.69
N ARG A 254 -10.29 1.80 -22.74
CA ARG A 254 -10.65 2.15 -24.12
C ARG A 254 -12.14 2.51 -24.31
N TYR A 255 -13.03 1.97 -23.49
CA TYR A 255 -14.47 2.25 -23.61
C TYR A 255 -14.90 3.51 -22.87
N TYR A 256 -14.10 3.98 -21.91
CA TYR A 256 -14.35 5.24 -21.22
C TYR A 256 -13.92 6.43 -22.09
N GLY A 257 -14.66 7.53 -21.98
CA GLY A 257 -14.45 8.78 -22.68
C GLY A 257 -15.64 9.71 -22.48
N GLY A 258 -15.37 11.00 -22.26
CA GLY A 258 -16.40 12.03 -22.09
C GLY A 258 -17.21 11.94 -20.79
N SER A 259 -16.71 11.26 -19.75
CA SER A 259 -17.43 11.08 -18.47
C SER A 259 -17.83 12.39 -17.80
N VAL A 260 -17.17 13.51 -18.12
CA VAL A 260 -17.53 14.84 -17.61
C VAL A 260 -18.95 15.26 -17.99
N SER A 261 -19.43 14.85 -19.17
CA SER A 261 -20.77 15.21 -19.67
C SER A 261 -21.89 14.40 -19.02
N THR A 262 -21.57 13.20 -18.53
CA THR A 262 -22.55 12.22 -18.05
C THR A 262 -22.53 12.04 -16.54
N MET A 263 -21.35 12.17 -15.92
CA MET A 263 -21.12 12.02 -14.50
C MET A 263 -20.15 13.11 -13.99
N PRO A 264 -20.56 14.38 -13.98
CA PRO A 264 -19.69 15.50 -13.60
C PRO A 264 -19.22 15.41 -12.15
N ASN A 265 -20.06 14.97 -11.20
CA ASN A 265 -19.65 14.84 -9.80
C ASN A 265 -18.64 13.72 -9.60
N LEU A 266 -18.79 12.58 -10.28
CA LEU A 266 -17.75 11.55 -10.23
C LEU A 266 -16.45 12.05 -10.87
N SER A 267 -16.53 12.85 -11.93
CA SER A 267 -15.37 13.42 -12.61
C SER A 267 -14.59 14.35 -11.68
N THR A 268 -15.26 15.24 -10.93
CA THR A 268 -14.59 16.12 -9.95
C THR A 268 -14.00 15.35 -8.77
N ILE A 269 -14.72 14.37 -8.23
CA ILE A 269 -14.23 13.50 -7.15
C ILE A 269 -13.01 12.71 -7.61
N SER A 270 -13.07 12.06 -8.77
CA SER A 270 -11.94 11.30 -9.32
C SER A 270 -10.74 12.19 -9.63
N PHE A 271 -10.95 13.43 -10.07
CA PHE A 271 -9.87 14.39 -10.26
C PHE A 271 -9.15 14.70 -8.96
N SER A 272 -9.90 14.99 -7.88
CA SER A 272 -9.31 15.31 -6.57
C SER A 272 -8.41 14.19 -6.05
N PHE A 273 -8.82 12.93 -6.19
CA PHE A 273 -8.01 11.78 -5.79
C PHE A 273 -6.88 11.48 -6.77
N THR A 274 -7.03 11.79 -8.05
CA THR A 274 -5.94 11.69 -9.02
C THR A 274 -4.83 12.70 -8.71
N LEU A 275 -5.19 13.95 -8.38
CA LEU A 275 -4.23 14.96 -7.91
C LEU A 275 -3.50 14.51 -6.64
N ALA A 276 -4.22 13.88 -5.71
CA ALA A 276 -3.63 13.31 -4.51
C ALA A 276 -2.75 12.08 -4.78
N ASN A 277 -3.05 11.29 -5.82
CA ASN A 277 -2.22 10.14 -6.21
C ASN A 277 -0.94 10.56 -6.93
N MET A 278 -0.93 11.69 -7.64
CA MET A 278 0.31 12.25 -8.22
C MET A 278 1.11 13.11 -7.24
N SER A 279 0.74 13.11 -5.95
CA SER A 279 1.40 13.90 -4.91
C SER A 279 1.47 15.39 -5.23
N SER A 280 0.35 15.96 -5.70
CA SER A 280 0.26 17.40 -5.93
C SER A 280 0.41 18.20 -4.62
N PRO A 281 1.14 19.33 -4.61
CA PRO A 281 1.24 20.19 -3.42
C PRO A 281 -0.13 20.57 -2.87
N GLY A 282 -0.26 20.56 -1.53
CA GLY A 282 -1.54 20.77 -0.84
C GLY A 282 -2.37 19.49 -0.63
N THR A 283 -1.91 18.34 -1.12
CA THR A 283 -2.51 17.03 -0.82
C THR A 283 -1.70 16.26 0.22
N SER A 284 -2.35 15.29 0.88
CA SER A 284 -1.73 14.44 1.89
C SER A 284 -0.50 13.67 1.41
N SER A 285 -0.47 13.24 0.14
CA SER A 285 0.61 12.41 -0.39
C SER A 285 1.90 13.20 -0.60
N PHE A 286 1.80 14.47 -1.00
CA PHE A 286 2.97 15.35 -1.14
C PHE A 286 3.71 15.51 0.18
N ILE A 287 2.98 15.68 1.27
CA ILE A 287 3.54 15.87 2.61
C ILE A 287 4.24 14.62 3.12
N GLY A 288 3.86 13.45 2.62
CA GLY A 288 4.57 12.22 2.89
C GLY A 288 5.80 12.02 2.01
N GLU A 289 5.62 12.10 0.70
CA GLU A 289 6.66 11.73 -0.27
C GLU A 289 7.79 12.75 -0.37
N PHE A 290 7.51 14.03 -0.13
CA PHE A 290 8.55 15.05 -0.17
C PHE A 290 9.60 14.87 0.94
N PRO A 291 9.24 14.68 2.23
CA PRO A 291 10.20 14.31 3.27
C PRO A 291 10.94 12.99 3.01
N ILE A 292 10.32 12.02 2.35
CA ILE A 292 11.02 10.80 1.89
C ILE A 292 12.15 11.17 0.92
N LEU A 293 11.89 12.01 -0.07
CA LEU A 293 12.90 12.45 -1.02
C LEU A 293 14.02 13.22 -0.33
N VAL A 294 13.69 14.13 0.59
CA VAL A 294 14.69 14.86 1.39
C VAL A 294 15.53 13.88 2.22
N GLY A 295 14.88 12.92 2.89
CA GLY A 295 15.55 11.93 3.72
C GLY A 295 16.46 11.01 2.90
N ALA A 296 16.00 10.55 1.73
CA ALA A 296 16.79 9.75 0.81
C ALA A 296 17.96 10.54 0.23
N PHE A 297 17.76 11.81 -0.15
CA PHE A 297 18.80 12.64 -0.75
C PHE A 297 19.98 12.88 0.20
N GLN A 298 19.71 13.06 1.50
CA GLN A 298 20.76 13.19 2.52
C GLN A 298 21.65 11.94 2.64
N ARG A 299 21.15 10.76 2.28
CA ARG A 299 21.92 9.50 2.35
C ARG A 299 22.51 9.06 1.02
N ASN A 300 21.72 9.13 -0.04
CA ASN A 300 22.09 8.66 -1.37
C ASN A 300 21.34 9.48 -2.43
N SER A 301 22.05 10.44 -3.01
CA SER A 301 21.51 11.33 -4.04
C SER A 301 21.04 10.56 -5.29
N LEU A 302 21.70 9.47 -5.67
CA LEU A 302 21.31 8.67 -6.84
C LEU A 302 19.97 7.96 -6.63
N VAL A 303 19.72 7.43 -5.44
CA VAL A 303 18.42 6.80 -5.13
C VAL A 303 17.32 7.85 -5.09
N ALA A 304 17.61 9.03 -4.55
CA ALA A 304 16.66 10.14 -4.54
C ALA A 304 16.34 10.66 -5.95
N THR A 305 17.31 10.74 -6.88
CA THR A 305 17.04 11.15 -8.26
C THR A 305 16.21 10.10 -9.01
N LEU A 306 16.47 8.80 -8.80
CA LEU A 306 15.64 7.73 -9.37
C LEU A 306 14.22 7.74 -8.80
N ALA A 307 14.07 7.98 -7.49
CA ALA A 307 12.76 8.15 -6.88
C ALA A 307 12.05 9.38 -7.46
N ALA A 308 12.71 10.53 -7.57
CA ALA A 308 12.14 11.74 -8.17
C ALA A 308 11.65 11.52 -9.60
N LEU A 309 12.40 10.77 -10.43
CA LEU A 309 11.94 10.35 -11.76
C LEU A 309 10.64 9.53 -11.67
N GLY A 310 10.54 8.64 -10.69
CA GLY A 310 9.32 7.90 -10.37
C GLY A 310 8.11 8.78 -10.08
N MET A 311 8.28 9.87 -9.34
CA MET A 311 7.22 10.84 -9.06
C MET A 311 6.73 11.53 -10.33
N ILE A 312 7.66 11.88 -11.23
CA ILE A 312 7.33 12.47 -12.55
C ILE A 312 6.53 11.47 -13.39
N LEU A 313 6.97 10.22 -13.46
CA LEU A 313 6.22 9.16 -14.16
C LEU A 313 4.84 8.93 -13.52
N GLY A 314 4.78 8.99 -12.18
CA GLY A 314 3.58 9.06 -11.35
C GLY A 314 2.53 10.04 -11.85
N ALA A 315 2.95 11.30 -11.98
CA ALA A 315 2.13 12.37 -12.52
C ALA A 315 1.73 12.14 -13.98
N ALA A 316 2.66 11.66 -14.81
CA ALA A 316 2.40 11.42 -16.23
C ALA A 316 1.29 10.37 -16.45
N TYR A 317 1.38 9.19 -15.82
CA TYR A 317 0.37 8.14 -16.04
C TYR A 317 -0.97 8.45 -15.38
N SER A 318 -0.99 9.17 -14.25
CA SER A 318 -2.22 9.51 -13.53
C SER A 318 -3.04 10.56 -14.30
N LEU A 319 -2.38 11.62 -14.78
CA LEU A 319 -3.01 12.61 -15.66
C LEU A 319 -3.42 12.00 -17.00
N TRP A 320 -2.58 11.15 -17.59
CA TRP A 320 -2.92 10.42 -18.80
C TRP A 320 -4.20 9.59 -18.63
N LEU A 321 -4.31 8.84 -17.52
CA LEU A 321 -5.48 8.01 -17.24
C LEU A 321 -6.74 8.86 -17.04
N TYR A 322 -6.65 9.90 -16.21
CA TYR A 322 -7.78 10.79 -15.94
C TYR A 322 -8.28 11.45 -17.22
N ASN A 323 -7.35 11.98 -18.03
CA ASN A 323 -7.69 12.59 -19.31
C ASN A 323 -8.40 11.58 -20.22
N ARG A 324 -7.88 10.36 -20.37
CA ARG A 324 -8.50 9.32 -21.22
C ARG A 324 -9.90 8.88 -20.74
N ALA A 325 -10.13 8.83 -19.43
CA ALA A 325 -11.41 8.38 -18.89
C ALA A 325 -12.47 9.48 -18.87
N VAL A 326 -12.07 10.73 -18.61
CA VAL A 326 -13.00 11.83 -18.32
C VAL A 326 -13.19 12.77 -19.50
N SER A 327 -12.13 13.06 -20.26
CA SER A 327 -12.19 14.01 -21.38
C SER A 327 -12.59 13.35 -22.71
N GLY A 328 -12.74 14.17 -23.74
CA GLY A 328 -13.12 13.76 -25.09
C GLY A 328 -14.62 13.56 -25.25
N ASN A 329 -15.01 13.05 -26.42
CA ASN A 329 -16.41 12.79 -26.73
C ASN A 329 -16.88 11.47 -26.13
N LEU A 330 -18.16 11.42 -25.77
CA LEU A 330 -18.83 10.20 -25.37
C LEU A 330 -18.74 9.15 -26.47
N LYS A 331 -18.60 7.88 -26.05
CA LYS A 331 -18.63 6.72 -26.94
C LYS A 331 -19.95 5.97 -26.75
N PRO A 332 -21.03 6.41 -27.42
CA PRO A 332 -22.36 5.86 -27.20
C PRO A 332 -22.46 4.38 -27.59
N ASP A 333 -21.61 3.88 -28.49
CA ASP A 333 -21.60 2.48 -28.93
C ASP A 333 -21.28 1.48 -27.81
N PHE A 334 -20.60 1.94 -26.75
CA PHE A 334 -20.16 1.08 -25.65
C PHE A 334 -20.81 1.42 -24.31
N LEU A 335 -21.29 2.66 -24.13
CA LEU A 335 -21.81 3.17 -22.87
C LEU A 335 -23.21 3.78 -23.09
N HIS A 336 -24.23 3.13 -22.53
CA HIS A 336 -25.63 3.56 -22.71
C HIS A 336 -26.31 4.06 -21.44
N LYS A 337 -25.82 3.65 -20.26
CA LYS A 337 -26.41 4.00 -18.97
C LYS A 337 -25.50 4.96 -18.24
N PHE A 338 -25.96 6.20 -18.11
CA PHE A 338 -25.28 7.25 -17.38
C PHE A 338 -26.11 7.62 -16.17
N SER A 339 -25.46 7.72 -15.04
CA SER A 339 -26.07 8.24 -13.83
C SER A 339 -24.93 8.65 -12.93
N ASP A 340 -25.00 9.86 -12.37
CA ASP A 340 -24.00 10.39 -11.44
C ASP A 340 -24.04 9.60 -10.11
N PRO A 341 -23.07 9.78 -9.19
CA PRO A 341 -23.06 9.03 -7.94
C PRO A 341 -24.24 9.45 -7.06
N ASN A 342 -24.86 8.46 -6.43
CA ASN A 342 -25.99 8.72 -5.54
C ASN A 342 -25.51 9.37 -4.22
N GLY A 343 -26.41 9.99 -3.45
CA GLY A 343 -26.06 10.62 -2.17
C GLY A 343 -25.30 9.69 -1.20
N ARG A 344 -25.62 8.39 -1.19
CA ARG A 344 -24.87 7.37 -0.45
C ARG A 344 -23.43 7.24 -0.94
N GLU A 345 -23.20 7.19 -2.24
CA GLU A 345 -21.85 7.05 -2.81
C GLU A 345 -21.02 8.29 -2.51
N VAL A 346 -21.60 9.49 -2.67
CA VAL A 346 -20.96 10.76 -2.28
C VAL A 346 -20.60 10.75 -0.80
N SER A 347 -21.51 10.31 0.09
CA SER A 347 -21.26 10.26 1.53
C SER A 347 -20.06 9.38 1.92
N ILE A 348 -19.79 8.31 1.17
CA ILE A 348 -18.63 7.43 1.41
C ILE A 348 -17.33 8.10 0.97
N PHE A 349 -17.36 8.98 -0.04
CA PHE A 349 -16.18 9.73 -0.48
C PHE A 349 -15.76 10.85 0.46
N ILE A 350 -16.73 11.48 1.15
CA ILE A 350 -16.48 12.60 2.08
C ILE A 350 -15.35 12.32 3.08
N PRO A 351 -15.33 11.21 3.86
CA PRO A 351 -14.27 10.96 4.83
C PRO A 351 -12.88 10.85 4.19
N PHE A 352 -12.78 10.26 2.98
CA PHE A 352 -11.51 10.18 2.26
C PHE A 352 -11.04 11.56 1.81
N LEU A 353 -11.93 12.39 1.25
CA LEU A 353 -11.60 13.73 0.79
C LEU A 353 -11.17 14.63 1.96
N VAL A 354 -11.94 14.61 3.05
CA VAL A 354 -11.62 15.36 4.27
C VAL A 354 -10.28 14.92 4.84
N GLY A 355 -9.99 13.61 4.88
CA GLY A 355 -8.70 13.09 5.34
C GLY A 355 -7.53 13.56 4.49
N VAL A 356 -7.64 13.48 3.16
CA VAL A 356 -6.62 13.91 2.20
C VAL A 356 -6.34 15.42 2.32
N VAL A 357 -7.39 16.24 2.39
CA VAL A 357 -7.25 17.70 2.52
C VAL A 357 -6.73 18.10 3.89
N ARG A 358 -7.24 17.51 4.98
CA ARG A 358 -6.80 17.82 6.34
C ARG A 358 -5.32 17.51 6.55
N MET A 359 -4.88 16.34 6.10
CA MET A 359 -3.45 15.97 6.12
C MET A 359 -2.63 16.91 5.23
N GLY A 360 -3.16 17.31 4.06
CA GLY A 360 -2.54 18.22 3.10
C GLY A 360 -2.38 19.68 3.54
N VAL A 361 -3.33 20.22 4.31
CA VAL A 361 -3.32 21.64 4.70
C VAL A 361 -2.77 21.83 6.10
N HIS A 362 -3.10 20.93 7.03
CA HIS A 362 -2.69 21.00 8.43
C HIS A 362 -1.98 19.72 8.86
N PRO A 363 -0.76 19.48 8.33
CA PRO A 363 -0.06 18.24 8.59
C PRO A 363 0.35 18.09 10.04
N LYS A 364 0.71 19.17 10.74
CA LYS A 364 1.37 19.19 12.05
C LYS A 364 0.84 18.16 13.07
N VAL A 365 -0.48 17.94 13.12
CA VAL A 365 -1.14 16.97 14.02
C VAL A 365 -0.57 15.55 13.91
N PHE A 366 -0.14 15.13 12.71
CA PHE A 366 0.31 13.76 12.48
C PHE A 366 1.79 13.55 12.87
N PRO A 367 2.78 14.27 12.30
CA PRO A 367 4.17 14.25 12.74
C PRO A 367 4.37 14.53 14.23
N ASP A 368 3.61 15.45 14.85
CA ASP A 368 3.77 15.74 16.29
C ASP A 368 3.53 14.49 17.16
N CYS A 369 2.53 13.67 16.83
CA CYS A 369 2.26 12.41 17.54
C CYS A 369 3.30 11.31 17.26
N MET A 370 4.02 11.39 16.13
CA MET A 370 4.96 10.36 15.70
C MET A 370 6.40 10.69 16.08
N HIS A 371 6.73 11.96 16.26
CA HIS A 371 8.11 12.45 16.40
C HIS A 371 8.89 11.73 17.49
N THR A 372 8.32 11.59 18.69
CA THR A 372 8.96 10.90 19.83
C THR A 372 9.23 9.42 19.55
N SER A 373 8.27 8.72 18.93
CA SER A 373 8.44 7.31 18.59
C SER A 373 9.51 7.09 17.52
N VAL A 374 9.56 7.98 16.52
CA VAL A 374 10.54 7.92 15.42
C VAL A 374 11.93 8.31 15.92
N SER A 375 12.04 9.34 16.77
CA SER A 375 13.33 9.74 17.35
C SER A 375 13.93 8.63 18.20
N ASN A 376 13.11 7.97 19.03
CA ASN A 376 13.56 6.85 19.84
C ASN A 376 14.04 5.67 18.98
N LEU A 377 13.36 5.40 17.86
CA LEU A 377 13.77 4.36 16.91
C LEU A 377 15.12 4.70 16.25
N VAL A 378 15.28 5.95 15.79
CA VAL A 378 16.53 6.42 15.17
C VAL A 378 17.69 6.36 16.17
N GLN A 379 17.45 6.79 17.41
CA GLN A 379 18.44 6.74 18.48
C GLN A 379 18.82 5.30 18.83
N HIS A 380 17.84 4.40 18.93
CA HIS A 380 18.08 2.98 19.19
C HIS A 380 18.91 2.32 18.09
N GLY A 381 18.61 2.63 16.83
CA GLY A 381 19.40 2.16 15.68
C GLY A 381 20.77 2.82 15.53
N LYS A 382 21.13 3.78 16.39
CA LYS A 382 22.36 4.60 16.31
C LYS A 382 22.58 5.20 14.92
N PHE A 383 21.49 5.58 14.27
CA PHE A 383 21.52 6.14 12.93
C PHE A 383 21.90 7.63 13.02
N ASN A 384 23.18 7.94 12.80
CA ASN A 384 23.71 9.31 12.79
C ASN A 384 23.28 10.10 11.57
#